data_AF-A0A2E2WKU9-F1
#
_entry.id   AF-A0A2E2WKU9-F1
#
_cell.length_a   1.000
_cell.length_b   1.000
_cell.length_c   1.000
_cell.angle_alpha   90.00
_cell.angle_beta   90.00
_cell.angle_gamma   90.00
#
_symmetry.space_group_name_H-M   'P 1'
#
loop_
_entity.id
_entity.type
_entity.pdbx_description
1 polymer ?
#
loop_
_entity_poly.entity_id
_entity_poly.type
_entity_poly.pdbx_seq_one_letter_code
_entity_poly.pdbx_strand_id
1 'polypeptide(L)' 'MFVPEGHDITFAEMEPSQKHAMSHRAKAVEKFKAYLSQQD' A
#
# COMPACT_ATOMS: atom_id res chain seq x y z
N MET A 1 10.15 14.53 2.31
CA MET A 1 10.59 13.49 1.36
C MET A 1 10.35 12.14 2.01
N PHE A 2 9.73 11.17 1.33
CA PHE A 2 9.45 9.82 1.87
C PHE A 2 10.11 8.78 0.96
N VAL A 3 11.01 7.99 1.53
CA VAL A 3 11.68 6.86 0.88
C VAL A 3 11.21 5.61 1.65
N PRO A 4 10.50 4.68 1.02
CA PRO A 4 10.08 3.46 1.68
C PRO A 4 11.26 2.54 1.94
N GLU A 5 11.14 1.71 2.98
CA GLU A 5 12.16 0.75 3.37
C GLU A 5 12.54 -0.19 2.22
N GLY A 6 13.83 -0.46 2.06
CA GLY A 6 14.36 -1.34 1.01
C GLY A 6 14.34 -0.75 -0.40
N HIS A 7 14.11 0.56 -0.56
CA HIS A 7 14.15 1.25 -1.86
C HIS A 7 15.12 2.42 -1.83
N ASP A 8 15.78 2.68 -2.95
CA ASP A 8 16.72 3.78 -3.12
C ASP A 8 16.09 5.03 -3.76
N ILE A 9 14.82 4.93 -4.15
CA ILE A 9 14.04 6.01 -4.78
C ILE A 9 12.92 6.49 -3.86
N THR A 10 12.55 7.76 -3.98
CA THR A 10 11.42 8.30 -3.24
C THR A 10 10.11 7.73 -3.74
N PHE A 11 9.11 7.81 -2.87
CA PHE A 11 7.73 7.48 -3.20
C PHE A 11 7.11 8.36 -4.31
N ALA A 12 7.72 9.51 -4.61
CA ALA A 12 7.30 10.38 -5.71
C ALA A 12 7.87 9.91 -7.05
N GLU A 13 9.01 9.20 -7.03
CA GLU A 13 9.70 8.65 -8.20
C GLU A 13 9.23 7.23 -8.55
N MET A 14 8.47 6.58 -7.67
CA MET A 14 7.92 5.25 -7.91
C MET A 14 6.82 5.24 -8.96
N GLU A 15 6.75 4.15 -9.73
CA GLU A 15 5.62 3.89 -10.62
C GLU A 15 4.29 3.86 -9.84
N PRO A 16 3.19 4.39 -10.40
CA PRO A 16 1.90 4.46 -9.70
C PRO A 16 1.42 3.11 -9.16
N SER A 17 1.66 2.02 -9.90
CA SER A 17 1.31 0.66 -9.52
C SER A 17 2.04 0.19 -8.26
N GLN A 18 3.36 0.41 -8.20
CA GLN A 18 4.19 0.08 -7.03
C GLN A 18 3.73 0.86 -5.80
N LYS A 19 3.55 2.16 -5.97
CA LYS A 19 3.04 3.08 -4.93
C LYS A 19 1.68 2.67 -4.39
N HIS A 20 0.75 2.30 -5.25
CA HIS A 20 -0.59 1.90 -4.83
C HIS A 20 -0.57 0.63 -3.98
N ALA A 21 0.18 -0.38 -4.41
CA ALA A 21 0.31 -1.65 -3.69
C ALA A 21 0.89 -1.50 -2.28
N MET A 22 1.85 -0.60 -2.07
CA MET A 22 2.54 -0.44 -0.78
C MET A 22 1.90 0.61 0.16
N SER A 23 0.95 1.40 -0.34
CA SER A 23 0.39 2.52 0.44
C SER A 23 -0.36 2.07 1.69
N HIS A 24 -0.35 2.90 2.75
CA HIS A 24 -1.17 2.68 3.95
C HIS A 24 -2.65 2.45 3.63
N ARG A 25 -3.13 3.11 2.56
CA ARG A 25 -4.50 2.94 2.05
C ARG A 25 -4.75 1.51 1.55
N ALA A 26 -3.85 0.95 0.74
CA ALA A 26 -4.00 -0.42 0.28
C ALA A 26 -4.03 -1.41 1.44
N LYS A 27 -3.13 -1.25 2.42
CA LYS A 27 -3.14 -2.08 3.65
C LYS A 27 -4.46 -1.97 4.43
N ALA A 28 -5.04 -0.77 4.53
CA ALA A 28 -6.32 -0.55 5.20
C ALA A 28 -7.48 -1.20 4.43
N VAL A 29 -7.51 -1.07 3.11
CA VAL A 29 -8.54 -1.68 2.25
C VAL A 29 -8.47 -3.21 2.29
N GLU A 30 -7.27 -3.79 2.26
CA GLU A 30 -7.10 -5.25 2.39
C GLU A 30 -7.60 -5.76 3.74
N LYS A 31 -7.27 -5.08 4.85
CA LYS A 31 -7.81 -5.42 6.18
C LYS A 31 -9.33 -5.30 6.24
N PHE A 32 -9.88 -4.25 5.62
CA PHE A 32 -11.32 -4.04 5.59
C PHE A 32 -12.04 -5.12 4.77
N LYS A 33 -11.52 -5.47 3.59
CA LYS A 33 -12.02 -6.57 2.77
C LYS A 33 -11.97 -7.90 3.54
N ALA A 34 -10.85 -8.20 4.20
CA ALA A 34 -10.71 -9.41 5.00
C ALA A 34 -11.72 -9.49 6.15
N TYR A 35 -12.06 -8.36 6.77
CA TYR A 35 -13.10 -8.29 7.79
C TYR A 35 -14.49 -8.59 7.21
N LEU A 36 -14.83 -7.98 6.06
CA LEU A 36 -16.12 -8.20 5.40
C LEU A 36 -16.31 -9.66 4.95
N SER A 37 -15.26 -10.31 4.46
CA SER A 37 -15.29 -11.71 4.02
C SER A 37 -15.34 -12.75 5.15
N GLN A 38 -15.24 -12.33 6.42
CA GLN A 38 -15.34 -13.20 7.60
C GLN A 38 -16.72 -13.13 8.27
N GLN A 39 -17.68 -12.40 7.67
CA GLN A 39 -19.03 -12.21 8.20
C GLN A 39 -20.09 -13.13 7.54
N ASP A 40 -19.64 -14.14 6.80
CA ASP A 40 -20.48 -15.18 6.20
C ASP A 40 -20.52 -16.45 7.08
#